data_AF-A0A239B8Y2-F1
#
_entry.id   AF-A0A239B8Y2-F1
#
_cell.length_a   1.000
_cell.length_b   1.000
_cell.length_c   1.000
_cell.angle_alpha   90.00
_cell.angle_beta   90.00
_cell.angle_gamma   90.00
#
_symmetry.space_group_name_H-M   'P 1'
#
loop_
_entity.id
_entity.type
_entity.pdbx_description
1 polymer ?
#
loop_
_entity_poly.entity_id
_entity_poly.type
_entity_poly.pdbx_seq_one_letter_code
_entity_poly.pdbx_strand_id
1 'polypeptide(L)'
;MQWKNRPDGLTWPGVIKNEEAKREAAAQLATELRDGQTVGIGSGSTSFLTLQALAARAEKEGLSFTAIPTSIEVANACAALGLRTATLNEARPDWCFDGADEVDDHKRLIKGRGGALYQEKLMMAAAPKAFIVVDQSKIVSRLGVNFPAPVEIDPAALSLMYEKLEGFPGLEEVTLRTGGGKDGPVITERGNLIIDLRFSEIAEDAHARLKQMSGVVETGLFFGYDFELVLAG
;
A
#
# COMPACT_ATOMS: atom_id res chain seq x y z
N MET A 1 11.30 32.59 4.28
CA MET A 1 10.19 32.62 5.27
C MET A 1 9.93 31.18 5.69
N GLN A 2 10.30 30.77 6.90
CA GLN A 2 10.00 29.41 7.39
C GLN A 2 8.57 29.40 7.91
N TRP A 3 7.71 28.57 7.30
CA TRP A 3 6.37 28.31 7.81
C TRP A 3 6.52 27.64 9.17
N LYS A 4 6.08 28.31 10.24
CA LYS A 4 6.09 27.75 11.61
C LYS A 4 4.86 26.86 11.91
N ASN A 5 3.94 26.78 10.96
CA ASN A 5 2.68 26.05 11.12
C ASN A 5 2.84 24.67 10.49
N ARG A 6 3.12 23.66 11.32
CA ARG A 6 2.90 22.27 10.91
C ARG A 6 1.41 21.95 11.10
N PRO A 7 0.81 21.07 10.29
CA PRO A 7 -0.54 20.59 10.57
C PRO A 7 -0.58 20.03 12.01
N ASP A 8 -1.44 20.58 12.86
CA ASP A 8 -1.59 20.11 14.24
C ASP A 8 -2.25 18.73 14.25
N GLY A 9 -1.65 17.80 14.98
CA GLY A 9 -2.22 16.47 15.25
C GLY A 9 -2.00 15.45 14.13
N LEU A 10 -0.95 14.64 14.27
CA LEU A 10 -0.81 13.40 13.49
C LEU A 10 -1.78 12.35 14.06
N THR A 11 -3.03 12.34 13.60
CA THR A 11 -4.03 11.38 14.07
C THR A 11 -4.52 10.49 12.93
N TRP A 12 -4.56 9.18 13.19
CA TRP A 12 -5.23 8.23 12.32
C TRP A 12 -6.75 8.38 12.51
N PRO A 13 -7.56 8.48 11.44
CA PRO A 13 -8.96 8.92 11.55
C PRO A 13 -9.93 7.86 12.11
N GLY A 14 -9.45 6.68 12.51
CA GLY A 14 -10.31 5.58 12.98
C GLY A 14 -9.60 4.60 13.90
N VAL A 15 -10.23 3.45 14.15
CA VAL A 15 -9.63 2.40 14.99
C VAL A 15 -8.60 1.61 14.19
N ILE A 16 -7.38 1.48 14.71
CA ILE A 16 -6.37 0.58 14.16
C ILE A 16 -6.59 -0.81 14.74
N LYS A 17 -7.04 -1.75 13.91
CA LYS A 17 -7.12 -3.17 14.30
C LYS A 17 -5.72 -3.71 14.61
N ASN A 18 -5.61 -4.49 15.70
CA ASN A 18 -4.36 -5.13 16.15
C ASN A 18 -3.22 -4.11 16.34
N GLU A 19 -3.52 -2.95 16.94
CA GLU A 19 -2.59 -1.82 17.04
C GLU A 19 -1.31 -2.17 17.80
N GLU A 20 -1.40 -2.83 18.94
CA GLU A 20 -0.23 -3.19 19.77
C GLU A 20 0.77 -4.05 19.00
N ALA A 21 0.29 -5.14 18.38
CA ALA A 21 1.11 -6.02 17.56
C ALA A 21 1.75 -5.24 16.38
N LYS A 22 0.99 -4.36 15.73
CA LYS A 22 1.54 -3.51 14.65
C LYS A 22 2.61 -2.54 15.13
N ARG A 23 2.48 -2.01 16.36
CA ARG A 23 3.50 -1.15 16.97
C ARG A 23 4.77 -1.93 17.29
N GLU A 24 4.67 -3.19 17.70
CA GLU A 24 5.83 -4.06 17.91
C GLU A 24 6.58 -4.34 16.61
N ALA A 25 5.88 -4.77 15.57
CA ALA A 25 6.47 -4.98 14.24
C ALA A 25 7.06 -3.69 13.65
N ALA A 26 6.38 -2.56 13.83
CA ALA A 26 6.89 -1.23 13.46
C ALA A 26 8.19 -0.89 14.18
N ALA A 27 8.29 -1.15 15.49
CA ALA A 27 9.48 -0.91 16.27
C ALA A 27 10.64 -1.84 15.85
N GLN A 28 10.35 -3.10 15.55
CA GLN A 28 11.32 -4.05 15.01
C GLN A 28 11.88 -3.56 13.67
N LEU A 29 11.00 -3.23 12.71
CA LEU A 29 11.42 -2.75 11.41
C LEU A 29 12.17 -1.41 11.50
N ALA A 30 11.80 -0.55 12.46
CA ALA A 30 12.51 0.71 12.67
C ALA A 30 14.01 0.50 12.96
N THR A 31 14.43 -0.66 13.47
CA THR A 31 15.85 -1.01 13.69
C THR A 31 16.67 -1.16 12.40
N GLU A 32 16.04 -1.34 11.24
CA GLU A 32 16.71 -1.43 9.93
C GLU A 32 17.25 -0.07 9.47
N LEU A 33 16.67 1.03 9.96
CA LEU A 33 17.07 2.38 9.56
C LEU A 33 18.56 2.64 9.87
N ARG A 34 19.25 3.24 8.90
CA ARG A 34 20.61 3.78 9.02
C ARG A 34 20.62 5.25 8.64
N ASP A 35 21.58 5.99 9.17
CA ASP A 35 21.73 7.42 8.88
C ASP A 35 21.95 7.66 7.38
N GLY A 36 21.31 8.71 6.85
CA GLY A 36 21.39 9.13 5.47
C GLY A 36 20.55 8.33 4.46
N GLN A 37 19.84 7.28 4.90
CA GLN A 37 19.07 6.43 3.99
C GLN A 37 17.86 7.15 3.39
N THR A 38 17.46 6.67 2.21
CA THR A 38 16.17 6.98 1.58
C THR A 38 15.23 5.79 1.73
N VAL A 39 14.05 5.99 2.32
CA VAL A 39 13.11 4.92 2.65
C VAL A 39 11.79 5.13 1.93
N GLY A 40 11.34 4.11 1.21
CA GLY A 40 10.00 4.07 0.63
C GLY A 40 8.95 3.78 1.70
N ILE A 41 7.98 4.68 1.86
CA ILE A 41 6.97 4.61 2.92
C ILE A 41 5.63 4.24 2.29
N GLY A 42 5.18 3.01 2.55
CA GLY A 42 3.87 2.48 2.16
C GLY A 42 2.69 3.22 2.78
N SER A 43 1.47 2.81 2.45
CA SER A 43 0.23 3.49 2.84
C SER A 43 -0.62 2.71 3.85
N GLY A 44 -1.46 3.42 4.60
CA GLY A 44 -2.40 2.80 5.53
C GLY A 44 -1.88 2.65 6.96
N SER A 45 -2.73 2.13 7.86
CA SER A 45 -2.49 2.23 9.30
C SER A 45 -1.22 1.55 9.79
N THR A 46 -0.83 0.40 9.22
CA THR A 46 0.43 -0.25 9.60
C THR A 46 1.63 0.60 9.16
N SER A 47 1.58 1.16 7.96
CA SER A 47 2.65 2.00 7.43
C SER A 47 2.76 3.33 8.18
N PHE A 48 1.62 3.91 8.57
CA PHE A 48 1.54 5.07 9.47
C PHE A 48 2.24 4.82 10.81
N LEU A 49 1.94 3.70 11.49
CA LEU A 49 2.58 3.33 12.76
C LEU A 49 4.09 3.10 12.59
N THR A 50 4.50 2.49 11.48
CA THR A 50 5.91 2.24 11.15
C THR A 50 6.66 3.55 10.90
N LEU A 51 6.05 4.49 10.18
CA LEU A 51 6.59 5.84 9.99
C LEU A 51 6.78 6.57 11.34
N GLN A 52 5.82 6.47 12.27
CA GLN A 52 5.95 7.02 13.62
C GLN A 52 7.14 6.41 14.37
N ALA A 53 7.31 5.08 14.30
CA ALA A 53 8.42 4.39 14.96
C ALA A 53 9.78 4.81 14.37
N LEU A 54 9.88 4.93 13.04
CA LEU A 54 11.08 5.41 12.36
C LEU A 54 11.42 6.84 12.77
N ALA A 55 10.44 7.74 12.79
CA ALA A 55 10.63 9.13 13.18
C ALA A 55 11.09 9.25 14.65
N ALA A 56 10.44 8.53 15.57
CA ALA A 56 10.80 8.54 16.98
C ALA A 56 12.22 7.99 17.22
N ARG A 57 12.62 6.93 16.49
CA ARG A 57 13.98 6.40 16.55
C ARG A 57 14.99 7.39 16.00
N ALA A 58 14.70 7.98 14.84
CA ALA A 58 15.59 8.94 14.20
C ALA A 58 15.84 10.16 15.09
N GLU A 59 14.80 10.69 15.74
CA GLU A 59 14.93 11.77 16.71
C GLU A 59 15.78 11.35 17.92
N LYS A 60 15.50 10.18 18.51
CA LYS A 60 16.22 9.68 19.68
C LYS A 60 17.71 9.41 19.43
N GLU A 61 18.04 8.88 18.26
CA GLU A 61 19.40 8.46 17.90
C GLU A 61 20.16 9.51 17.08
N GLY A 62 19.52 10.63 16.71
CA GLY A 62 20.12 11.67 15.87
C GLY A 62 20.35 11.23 14.41
N LEU A 63 19.54 10.30 13.91
CA LEU A 63 19.60 9.84 12.52
C LEU A 63 18.83 10.79 11.61
N SER A 64 19.31 10.93 10.38
CA SER A 64 18.63 11.61 9.29
C SER A 64 18.21 10.60 8.22
N PHE A 65 17.03 10.78 7.63
CA PHE A 65 16.60 9.97 6.49
C PHE A 65 15.64 10.76 5.59
N THR A 66 15.48 10.30 4.36
CA THR A 66 14.55 10.86 3.37
C THR A 66 13.41 9.88 3.11
N ALA A 67 12.17 10.31 3.24
CA ALA A 67 10.99 9.50 2.98
C ALA A 67 10.50 9.66 1.52
N ILE A 68 10.14 8.57 0.86
CA ILE A 68 9.40 8.61 -0.41
C ILE A 68 8.00 8.03 -0.16
N PRO A 69 6.96 8.86 0.00
CA PRO A 69 5.61 8.40 0.33
C PRO A 69 4.88 7.77 -0.87
N THR A 70 4.09 6.74 -0.63
CA THR A 70 3.22 6.10 -1.65
C THR A 70 1.81 6.69 -1.72
N SER A 71 1.45 7.63 -0.86
CA SER A 71 0.16 8.33 -0.91
C SER A 71 0.25 9.74 -0.31
N ILE A 72 -0.76 10.56 -0.60
CA ILE A 72 -0.96 11.87 0.03
C ILE A 72 -1.13 11.71 1.54
N GLU A 73 -1.80 10.65 2.00
CA GLU A 73 -1.95 10.34 3.43
C GLU A 73 -0.59 10.28 4.13
N VAL A 74 0.35 9.52 3.57
CA VAL A 74 1.69 9.35 4.12
C VAL A 74 2.54 10.60 3.94
N ALA A 75 2.39 11.31 2.81
CA ALA A 75 3.08 12.57 2.58
C ALA A 75 2.72 13.62 3.64
N ASN A 76 1.44 13.71 4.00
CA ASN A 76 0.95 14.57 5.08
C ASN A 76 1.49 14.11 6.44
N ALA A 77 1.56 12.80 6.69
CA ALA A 77 2.16 12.26 7.89
C ALA A 77 3.65 12.64 8.02
N CYS A 78 4.41 12.55 6.93
CA CYS A 78 5.80 12.99 6.88
C CYS A 78 5.93 14.49 7.19
N ALA A 79 5.06 15.32 6.61
CA ALA A 79 5.06 16.76 6.83
C ALA A 79 4.77 17.13 8.30
N ALA A 80 3.80 16.47 8.93
CA ALA A 80 3.48 16.68 10.35
C ALA A 80 4.65 16.28 11.27
N LEU A 81 5.36 15.19 10.94
CA LEU A 81 6.57 14.76 11.66
C LEU A 81 7.80 15.63 11.34
N GLY A 82 7.73 16.50 10.33
CA GLY A 82 8.86 17.32 9.89
C GLY A 82 9.95 16.54 9.17
N LEU A 83 9.61 15.41 8.56
CA LEU A 83 10.54 14.57 7.80
C LEU A 83 10.80 15.16 6.42
N ARG A 84 12.03 15.00 5.94
CA ARG A 84 12.38 15.32 4.55
C ARG A 84 11.72 14.29 3.64
N THR A 85 11.05 14.76 2.58
CA THR A 85 10.48 13.91 1.55
C THR A 85 11.19 14.09 0.21
N ALA A 86 11.08 13.07 -0.65
CA ALA A 86 11.47 13.09 -2.05
C ALA A 86 10.47 12.28 -2.88
N THR A 87 10.59 12.37 -4.21
CA THR A 87 9.89 11.53 -5.19
C THR A 87 10.83 10.49 -5.78
N LEU A 88 10.28 9.46 -6.44
CA LEU A 88 11.08 8.47 -7.16
C LEU A 88 11.89 9.06 -8.33
N ASN A 89 11.56 10.26 -8.80
CA ASN A 89 12.36 10.98 -9.79
C ASN A 89 13.60 11.66 -9.18
N GLU A 90 13.57 11.93 -7.88
CA GLU A 90 14.63 12.64 -7.17
C GLU A 90 15.59 11.67 -6.46
N ALA A 91 15.09 10.51 -6.02
CA ALA A 91 15.90 9.51 -5.33
C ALA A 91 15.35 8.10 -5.52
N ARG A 92 16.24 7.10 -5.45
CA ARG A 92 15.89 5.69 -5.34
C ARG A 92 15.87 5.30 -3.85
N PRO A 93 14.86 4.57 -3.36
CA PRO A 93 14.85 4.08 -1.99
C PRO A 93 15.91 2.99 -1.79
N ASP A 94 16.61 3.00 -0.66
CA ASP A 94 17.50 1.93 -0.20
C ASP A 94 16.68 0.69 0.20
N TRP A 95 15.51 0.92 0.78
CA TRP A 95 14.52 -0.10 1.08
C TRP A 95 13.13 0.55 1.19
N CYS A 96 12.08 -0.25 1.06
CA CYS A 96 10.71 0.20 1.29
C CYS A 96 9.98 -0.75 2.23
N PHE A 97 8.88 -0.26 2.81
CA PHE A 97 7.96 -1.12 3.54
C PHE A 97 6.52 -0.75 3.25
N ASP A 98 5.63 -1.72 3.40
CA ASP A 98 4.20 -1.48 3.28
C ASP A 98 3.39 -2.54 4.05
N GLY A 99 2.09 -2.30 4.23
CA GLY A 99 1.14 -3.32 4.66
C GLY A 99 0.61 -4.17 3.50
N ALA A 100 -0.11 -5.23 3.84
CA ALA A 100 -0.92 -6.00 2.90
C ALA A 100 -2.33 -6.25 3.42
N ASP A 101 -3.26 -6.44 2.49
CA ASP A 101 -4.63 -6.87 2.80
C ASP A 101 -4.70 -8.37 3.03
N GLU A 102 -3.92 -9.14 2.25
CA GLU A 102 -3.65 -10.58 2.42
C GLU A 102 -2.24 -10.93 1.94
N VAL A 103 -1.65 -11.96 2.56
CA VAL A 103 -0.38 -12.59 2.20
C VAL A 103 -0.59 -14.10 2.19
N ASP A 104 -0.21 -14.78 1.11
CA ASP A 104 -0.24 -16.25 1.05
C ASP A 104 1.13 -16.90 1.25
N ASP A 105 1.12 -18.23 1.31
CA ASP A 105 2.30 -19.09 1.45
C ASP A 105 3.25 -19.05 0.25
N HIS A 106 2.77 -18.60 -0.91
CA HIS A 106 3.56 -18.41 -2.13
C HIS A 106 4.21 -17.00 -2.20
N LYS A 107 4.18 -16.24 -1.10
CA LYS A 107 4.64 -14.83 -1.05
C LYS A 107 3.95 -13.95 -2.10
N ARG A 108 2.67 -14.18 -2.35
CA ARG A 108 1.83 -13.30 -3.17
C ARG A 108 1.00 -12.42 -2.25
N LEU A 109 0.70 -11.19 -2.69
CA LEU A 109 -0.08 -10.24 -1.90
C LEU A 109 -1.36 -9.82 -2.62
N ILE A 110 -2.41 -9.58 -1.83
CA ILE A 110 -3.44 -8.59 -2.17
C ILE A 110 -3.15 -7.31 -1.41
N LYS A 111 -3.11 -6.20 -2.15
CA LYS A 111 -2.96 -4.82 -1.66
C LYS A 111 -3.95 -3.90 -2.37
N GLY A 112 -4.10 -2.68 -1.87
CA GLY A 112 -4.89 -1.63 -2.53
C GLY A 112 -6.26 -1.36 -1.91
N ARG A 113 -6.59 -1.90 -0.74
CA ARG A 113 -7.79 -1.47 0.01
C ARG A 113 -7.83 0.04 0.24
N GLY A 114 -6.67 0.66 0.47
CA GLY A 114 -6.55 2.11 0.63
C GLY A 114 -6.62 2.92 -0.68
N GLY A 115 -6.58 2.26 -1.84
CA GLY A 115 -6.65 2.91 -3.15
C GLY A 115 -5.34 3.50 -3.67
N ALA A 116 -4.20 3.17 -3.06
CA ALA A 116 -2.87 3.63 -3.47
C ALA A 116 -2.06 2.57 -4.26
N LEU A 117 -2.72 1.49 -4.73
CA LEU A 117 -2.04 0.29 -5.25
C LEU A 117 -1.00 0.56 -6.35
N TYR A 118 -1.26 1.51 -7.25
CA TYR A 118 -0.33 1.85 -8.33
C TYR A 118 1.00 2.35 -7.77
N GLN A 119 0.93 3.31 -6.84
CA GLN A 119 2.12 3.94 -6.27
C GLN A 119 2.86 2.98 -5.32
N GLU A 120 2.12 2.17 -4.56
CA GLU A 120 2.66 1.10 -3.72
C GLU A 120 3.45 0.07 -4.55
N LYS A 121 2.90 -0.36 -5.68
CA LYS A 121 3.58 -1.31 -6.58
C LYS A 121 4.80 -0.71 -7.25
N LEU A 122 4.71 0.54 -7.68
CA LEU A 122 5.84 1.27 -8.24
C LEU A 122 6.98 1.40 -7.21
N MET A 123 6.66 1.62 -5.93
CA MET A 123 7.64 1.66 -4.85
C MET A 123 8.36 0.33 -4.68
N MET A 124 7.61 -0.78 -4.60
CA MET A 124 8.18 -2.12 -4.49
C MET A 124 9.04 -2.48 -5.71
N ALA A 125 8.68 -2.02 -6.90
CA ALA A 125 9.49 -2.21 -8.10
C ALA A 125 10.79 -1.39 -8.10
N ALA A 126 10.82 -0.23 -7.44
CA ALA A 126 11.98 0.65 -7.41
C ALA A 126 12.99 0.27 -6.30
N ALA A 127 12.51 -0.25 -5.17
CA ALA A 127 13.33 -0.58 -4.01
C ALA A 127 14.09 -1.91 -4.21
N PRO A 128 15.39 -1.98 -3.85
CA PRO A 128 16.13 -3.23 -3.90
C PRO A 128 15.81 -4.18 -2.73
N LYS A 129 15.19 -3.67 -1.66
CA LYS A 129 14.73 -4.43 -0.49
C LYS A 129 13.33 -3.96 -0.10
N ALA A 130 12.41 -4.89 0.10
CA ALA A 130 11.05 -4.60 0.51
C ALA A 130 10.66 -5.38 1.77
N PHE A 131 9.91 -4.73 2.66
CA PHE A 131 9.32 -5.35 3.84
C PHE A 131 7.79 -5.30 3.75
N ILE A 132 7.13 -6.40 4.07
CA ILE A 132 5.68 -6.44 4.25
C ILE A 132 5.39 -6.61 5.74
N VAL A 133 4.75 -5.58 6.32
CA VAL A 133 4.43 -5.52 7.74
C VAL A 133 2.96 -5.86 7.92
N VAL A 134 2.67 -6.99 8.54
CA VAL A 134 1.30 -7.48 8.71
C VAL A 134 1.11 -8.19 10.04
N ASP A 135 -0.11 -8.14 10.55
CA ASP A 135 -0.54 -8.98 11.67
C ASP A 135 -1.01 -10.36 11.20
N GLN A 136 -1.02 -11.35 12.09
CA GLN A 136 -1.32 -12.75 11.76
C GLN A 136 -2.66 -12.95 11.03
N SER A 137 -3.64 -12.04 11.20
CA SER A 137 -4.93 -12.12 10.49
C SER A 137 -4.84 -11.91 8.97
N LYS A 138 -3.68 -11.46 8.48
CA LYS A 138 -3.40 -11.22 7.07
C LYS A 138 -2.79 -12.41 6.36
N ILE A 139 -2.34 -13.41 7.10
CA ILE A 139 -1.79 -14.63 6.54
C ILE A 139 -2.95 -15.57 6.18
N VAL A 140 -3.02 -15.95 4.91
CA VAL A 140 -4.08 -16.80 4.36
C VAL A 140 -3.48 -17.98 3.61
N SER A 141 -4.21 -19.10 3.54
CA SER A 141 -3.77 -20.26 2.75
C SER A 141 -3.95 -20.06 1.25
N ARG A 142 -4.82 -19.13 0.83
CA ARG A 142 -4.97 -18.70 -0.56
C ARG A 142 -5.43 -17.25 -0.59
N LEU A 143 -4.98 -16.50 -1.58
CA LEU A 143 -5.45 -15.14 -1.80
C LEU A 143 -6.93 -15.11 -2.21
N GLY A 144 -7.62 -14.04 -1.86
CA GLY A 144 -9.02 -13.80 -2.16
C GLY A 144 -9.99 -14.35 -1.12
N VAL A 145 -9.55 -14.90 0.01
CA VAL A 145 -10.49 -15.48 0.99
C VAL A 145 -11.28 -14.39 1.71
N ASN A 146 -10.59 -13.39 2.26
CA ASN A 146 -11.14 -12.33 3.08
C ASN A 146 -11.26 -10.99 2.33
N PHE A 147 -10.41 -10.73 1.33
CA PHE A 147 -10.34 -9.43 0.64
C PHE A 147 -10.41 -9.54 -0.89
N PRO A 148 -11.28 -8.77 -1.57
CA PRO A 148 -11.30 -8.73 -3.04
C PRO A 148 -9.99 -8.15 -3.57
N ALA A 149 -9.61 -8.53 -4.79
CA ALA A 149 -8.48 -7.95 -5.47
C ALA A 149 -8.91 -6.64 -6.15
N PRO A 150 -8.41 -5.47 -5.72
CA PRO A 150 -8.74 -4.23 -6.39
C PRO A 150 -8.04 -4.14 -7.74
N VAL A 151 -8.67 -3.47 -8.70
CA VAL A 151 -8.06 -3.10 -9.98
C VAL A 151 -8.34 -1.63 -10.23
N GLU A 152 -7.27 -0.86 -10.39
CA GLU A 152 -7.35 0.54 -10.78
C GLU A 152 -7.56 0.62 -12.30
N ILE A 153 -8.59 1.33 -12.72
CA ILE A 153 -9.00 1.42 -14.13
C ILE A 153 -9.22 2.87 -14.56
N ASP A 154 -8.92 3.15 -15.82
CA ASP A 154 -9.31 4.40 -16.46
C ASP A 154 -10.85 4.56 -16.38
N PRO A 155 -11.38 5.72 -15.96
CA PRO A 155 -12.83 5.92 -15.85
C PRO A 155 -13.60 5.67 -17.16
N ALA A 156 -12.99 5.95 -18.32
CA ALA A 156 -13.61 5.71 -19.63
C ALA A 156 -13.73 4.21 -19.96
N ALA A 157 -12.99 3.35 -19.25
CA ALA A 157 -13.01 1.91 -19.46
C ALA A 157 -14.07 1.17 -18.62
N LEU A 158 -14.83 1.84 -17.74
CA LEU A 158 -15.70 1.17 -16.77
C LEU A 158 -16.66 0.13 -17.42
N SER A 159 -17.43 0.51 -18.43
CA SER A 159 -18.34 -0.41 -19.13
C SER A 159 -17.59 -1.52 -19.87
N LEU A 160 -16.44 -1.21 -20.46
CA LEU A 160 -15.57 -2.18 -21.13
C LEU A 160 -15.05 -3.22 -20.13
N MET A 161 -14.70 -2.80 -18.90
CA MET A 161 -14.21 -3.72 -17.87
C MET A 161 -15.29 -4.71 -17.46
N TYR A 162 -16.54 -4.28 -17.30
CA TYR A 162 -17.65 -5.21 -17.05
C TYR A 162 -17.78 -6.26 -18.15
N GLU A 163 -17.74 -5.86 -19.42
CA GLU A 163 -17.77 -6.81 -20.57
C GLU A 163 -16.56 -7.75 -20.57
N LYS A 164 -15.34 -7.22 -20.42
CA LYS A 164 -14.09 -8.02 -20.54
C LYS A 164 -13.87 -8.98 -19.37
N LEU A 165 -14.48 -8.70 -18.22
CA LEU A 165 -14.42 -9.56 -17.05
C LEU A 165 -15.48 -10.66 -17.07
N GLU A 166 -16.46 -10.63 -17.99
CA GLU A 166 -17.38 -11.75 -18.17
C GLU A 166 -16.63 -13.04 -18.51
N GLY A 167 -16.84 -14.07 -17.70
CA GLY A 167 -16.16 -15.36 -17.88
C GLY A 167 -14.66 -15.34 -17.53
N PHE A 168 -14.16 -14.29 -16.88
CA PHE A 168 -12.80 -14.30 -16.36
C PHE A 168 -12.63 -15.46 -15.36
N PRO A 169 -11.61 -16.34 -15.51
CA PRO A 169 -11.50 -17.54 -14.70
C PRO A 169 -11.44 -17.27 -13.20
N GLY A 170 -12.26 -18.02 -12.46
CA GLY A 170 -12.37 -17.90 -11.01
C GLY A 170 -13.10 -16.66 -10.51
N LEU A 171 -13.44 -15.69 -11.37
CA LEU A 171 -14.12 -14.46 -10.97
C LEU A 171 -15.61 -14.73 -10.68
N GLU A 172 -16.06 -14.27 -9.51
CA GLU A 172 -17.45 -14.42 -9.05
C GLU A 172 -18.20 -13.09 -9.04
N GLU A 173 -17.51 -11.99 -8.72
CA GLU A 173 -18.15 -10.67 -8.56
C GLU A 173 -17.21 -9.54 -9.00
N VAL A 174 -17.80 -8.51 -9.63
CA VAL A 174 -17.14 -7.24 -10.00
C VAL A 174 -17.94 -6.09 -9.40
N THR A 175 -17.31 -5.34 -8.48
CA THR A 175 -17.98 -4.25 -7.78
C THR A 175 -17.22 -2.95 -7.94
N LEU A 176 -17.88 -1.90 -8.47
CA LEU A 176 -17.31 -0.55 -8.49
C LEU A 176 -17.22 -0.03 -7.05
N ARG A 177 -16.01 0.32 -6.61
CA ARG A 177 -15.78 0.76 -5.24
C ARG A 177 -16.44 2.12 -4.99
N THR A 178 -17.34 2.18 -4.02
CA THR A 178 -18.02 3.41 -3.59
C THR A 178 -17.22 4.16 -2.54
N GLY A 179 -17.29 5.50 -2.56
CA GLY A 179 -16.61 6.35 -1.58
C GLY A 179 -17.45 6.54 -0.32
N GLY A 180 -16.82 6.47 0.86
CA GLY A 180 -17.49 6.78 2.14
C GLY A 180 -17.51 8.27 2.49
N GLY A 181 -16.59 9.05 1.93
CA GLY A 181 -16.43 10.49 2.21
C GLY A 181 -16.82 11.41 1.05
N LYS A 182 -17.44 10.87 -0.01
CA LYS A 182 -17.90 11.61 -1.19
C LYS A 182 -19.02 10.86 -1.92
N ASP A 183 -19.88 11.59 -2.63
CA ASP A 183 -20.92 10.97 -3.46
C ASP A 183 -20.32 10.29 -4.70
N GLY A 184 -20.68 9.02 -4.95
CA GLY A 184 -20.21 8.23 -6.09
C GLY A 184 -18.95 7.39 -5.81
N PRO A 185 -18.21 6.94 -6.86
CA PRO A 185 -17.11 5.99 -6.70
C PRO A 185 -15.87 6.59 -6.04
N VAL A 186 -15.00 5.75 -5.48
CA VAL A 186 -13.65 6.16 -5.08
C VAL A 186 -12.89 6.63 -6.33
N ILE A 187 -12.19 7.75 -6.19
CA ILE A 187 -11.24 8.26 -7.18
C ILE A 187 -9.85 8.11 -6.58
N THR A 188 -8.94 7.45 -7.29
CA THR A 188 -7.54 7.29 -6.85
C THR A 188 -6.81 8.63 -6.92
N GLU A 189 -5.63 8.71 -6.31
CA GLU A 189 -4.77 9.91 -6.42
C GLU A 189 -4.29 10.16 -7.86
N ARG A 190 -4.49 9.20 -8.78
CA ARG A 190 -4.23 9.33 -10.21
C ARG A 190 -5.48 9.71 -11.03
N GLY A 191 -6.64 9.90 -10.38
CA GLY A 191 -7.88 10.26 -11.06
C GLY A 191 -8.65 9.06 -11.62
N ASN A 192 -8.27 7.84 -11.26
CA ASN A 192 -8.85 6.60 -11.79
C ASN A 192 -9.97 6.06 -10.89
N LEU A 193 -10.70 5.07 -11.39
CA LEU A 193 -11.67 4.29 -10.60
C LEU A 193 -11.01 3.03 -10.03
N ILE A 194 -11.65 2.42 -9.05
CA ILE A 194 -11.29 1.08 -8.56
C ILE A 194 -12.50 0.17 -8.69
N ILE A 195 -12.30 -0.99 -9.32
CA ILE A 195 -13.21 -2.12 -9.26
C ILE A 195 -12.62 -3.19 -8.34
N ASP A 196 -13.43 -3.72 -7.44
CA ASP A 196 -13.09 -4.82 -6.53
C ASP A 196 -13.54 -6.14 -7.14
N LEU A 197 -12.59 -7.07 -7.31
CA LEU A 197 -12.83 -8.37 -7.92
C LEU A 197 -12.85 -9.47 -6.86
N ARG A 198 -13.99 -10.17 -6.73
CA ARG A 198 -14.12 -11.36 -5.87
C ARG A 198 -13.84 -12.60 -6.69
N PHE A 199 -12.96 -13.46 -6.20
CA PHE A 199 -12.59 -14.71 -6.85
C PHE A 199 -12.90 -15.89 -5.94
N SER A 200 -13.40 -16.98 -6.53
CA SER A 200 -13.38 -18.31 -5.93
C SER A 200 -11.95 -18.82 -5.78
N GLU A 201 -11.15 -18.59 -6.82
CA GLU A 201 -9.73 -18.93 -6.90
C GLU A 201 -9.02 -17.91 -7.80
N ILE A 202 -7.87 -17.40 -7.32
CA ILE A 202 -7.03 -16.47 -8.09
C ILE A 202 -5.94 -17.27 -8.80
N ALA A 203 -6.06 -17.37 -10.12
CA ALA A 203 -5.05 -18.03 -10.95
C ALA A 203 -3.69 -17.30 -10.89
N GLU A 204 -2.59 -18.04 -11.06
CA GLU A 204 -1.23 -17.47 -11.04
C GLU A 204 -1.01 -16.40 -12.12
N ASP A 205 -1.68 -16.53 -13.26
CA ASP A 205 -1.60 -15.59 -14.39
C ASP A 205 -2.64 -14.46 -14.30
N ALA A 206 -3.47 -14.41 -13.25
CA ALA A 206 -4.55 -13.44 -13.14
C ALA A 206 -4.04 -11.99 -13.20
N HIS A 207 -2.93 -11.69 -12.52
CA HIS A 207 -2.29 -10.37 -12.60
C HIS A 207 -1.93 -10.01 -14.05
N ALA A 208 -1.22 -10.90 -14.76
CA ALA A 208 -0.77 -10.65 -16.11
C ALA A 208 -1.94 -10.46 -17.08
N ARG A 209 -2.98 -11.30 -16.98
CA ARG A 209 -4.18 -11.24 -17.81
C ARG A 209 -4.98 -9.97 -17.59
N LEU A 210 -5.16 -9.56 -16.33
CA LEU A 210 -5.81 -8.28 -16.01
C LEU A 210 -4.99 -7.11 -16.55
N LYS A 211 -3.66 -7.11 -16.36
CA LYS A 211 -2.78 -6.02 -16.81
C LYS A 211 -2.75 -5.84 -18.33
N GLN A 212 -3.05 -6.90 -19.10
CA GLN A 212 -3.14 -6.84 -20.56
C GLN A 212 -4.42 -6.16 -21.07
N MET A 213 -5.46 -5.99 -20.23
CA MET A 213 -6.71 -5.37 -20.64
C MET A 213 -6.54 -3.86 -20.80
N SER A 214 -6.90 -3.32 -21.97
CA SER A 214 -6.92 -1.88 -22.20
C SER A 214 -7.89 -1.20 -21.24
N GLY A 215 -7.39 -0.22 -20.48
CA GLY A 215 -8.14 0.45 -19.41
C GLY A 215 -7.71 0.03 -18.01
N VAL A 216 -6.99 -1.10 -17.85
CA VAL A 216 -6.39 -1.46 -16.56
C VAL A 216 -5.10 -0.68 -16.34
N VAL A 217 -5.10 0.18 -15.32
CA VAL A 217 -3.93 0.94 -14.89
C VAL A 217 -3.03 0.05 -14.05
N GLU A 218 -3.56 -0.60 -13.01
CA GLU A 218 -2.81 -1.55 -12.18
C GLU A 218 -3.74 -2.47 -11.38
N THR A 219 -3.22 -3.59 -10.89
CA THR A 219 -3.94 -4.55 -10.05
C THR A 219 -3.40 -4.55 -8.61
N GLY A 220 -4.25 -4.88 -7.65
CA GLY A 220 -3.90 -5.15 -6.26
C GLY A 220 -3.21 -6.48 -6.05
N LEU A 221 -3.05 -7.30 -7.10
CA LEU A 221 -2.27 -8.53 -7.11
C LEU A 221 -0.78 -8.20 -7.25
N PHE A 222 0.02 -8.40 -6.19
CA PHE A 222 1.47 -8.18 -6.20
C PHE A 222 2.13 -9.55 -6.24
N PHE A 223 2.39 -10.04 -7.45
CA PHE A 223 2.97 -11.36 -7.70
C PHE A 223 4.41 -11.20 -8.18
N GLY A 224 5.30 -12.10 -7.77
CA GLY A 224 6.69 -12.12 -8.25
C GLY A 224 7.58 -11.03 -7.65
N TYR A 225 7.19 -10.41 -6.53
CA TYR A 225 8.03 -9.47 -5.79
C TYR A 225 8.69 -10.17 -4.62
N ASP A 226 10.00 -9.98 -4.47
CA ASP A 226 10.74 -10.42 -3.29
C ASP A 226 10.52 -9.45 -2.13
N PHE A 227 10.18 -9.99 -0.96
CA PHE A 227 10.08 -9.22 0.28
C PHE A 227 10.40 -10.08 1.52
N GLU A 228 10.75 -9.38 2.58
CA GLU A 228 10.85 -9.91 3.94
C GLU A 228 9.55 -9.64 4.69
N LEU A 229 9.01 -10.67 5.34
CA LEU A 229 7.79 -10.55 6.12
C LEU A 229 8.14 -10.14 7.56
N VAL A 230 7.54 -9.06 8.04
CA VAL A 230 7.61 -8.63 9.44
C VAL A 230 6.25 -8.89 10.07
N LEU A 231 6.19 -9.94 10.89
CA LEU A 231 4.95 -10.37 11.55
C LEU A 231 4.75 -9.59 12.85
N ALA A 232 3.59 -8.96 12.94
CA ALA A 232 3.05 -8.35 14.14
C ALA A 232 2.28 -9.42 14.94
N GLY A 233 2.97 -10.06 15.90
CA GLY A 233 2.39 -10.98 16.89
C GLY A 233 1.99 -12.35 16.35
#